data_AF-A0A1B6D3L2-F1
#
_entry.id   AF-A0A1B6D3L2-F1
#
_cell.length_a   1.000
_cell.length_b   1.000
_cell.length_c   1.000
_cell.angle_alpha   90.00
_cell.angle_beta   90.00
_cell.angle_gamma   90.00
#
_symmetry.space_group_name_H-M   'P 1'
#
loop_
_entity.id
_entity.type
_entity.pdbx_description
1 polymer ?
#
loop_
_entity_poly.entity_id
_entity_poly.type
_entity_poly.pdbx_seq_one_letter_code
_entity_poly.pdbx_strand_id
1 'polypeptide(L)'
;MNNMAASLSTAPLSEINKALGNADNLTHIILNPIITSINDAIESIILTMHQEDFNKVESSPAVSLYMRELQSFLGRAALNYLAPFQHQQIISSSCIEVASRCIELFLRHASLVRPVSAAGRIKLAIDMKQIETAVSPLCKQLSELGRTYRLLRSFRPLIETSPEEVAECNLLGELIPHSLALMSLFNRAPPEIPSPHQSANWSVARLSQWLDGHRSEKERLELLSGALQKYQQTVRQQNKDNFHPIYPIMINILEKGLEYINNNTSASLKIQI
;
A
#
# COMPACT_ATOMS: atom_id res chain seq x y z
N MET A 1 -9.04 59.52 17.01
CA MET A 1 -9.34 58.14 17.42
C MET A 1 -10.40 57.60 16.47
N ASN A 2 -10.07 56.55 15.71
CA ASN A 2 -11.00 55.46 15.40
C ASN A 2 -10.19 54.38 14.67
N ASN A 3 -9.70 53.45 15.49
CA ASN A 3 -9.13 52.20 15.04
C ASN A 3 -10.23 51.49 14.25
N MET A 4 -10.09 51.35 12.92
CA MET A 4 -10.97 50.53 12.09
C MET A 4 -10.82 49.01 12.36
N ALA A 5 -10.20 48.64 13.48
CA ALA A 5 -10.31 47.34 14.12
C ALA A 5 -11.68 47.15 14.81
N ALA A 6 -12.75 47.68 14.21
CA ALA A 6 -14.11 47.26 14.54
C ALA A 6 -14.25 45.84 14.01
N SER A 7 -14.02 44.89 14.89
CA SER A 7 -14.30 43.47 14.70
C SER A 7 -15.60 43.28 13.93
N LEU A 8 -15.53 42.69 12.74
CA LEU A 8 -16.71 42.19 12.04
C LEU A 8 -17.56 41.40 13.05
N SER A 9 -18.86 41.69 13.11
CA SER A 9 -19.76 40.94 13.97
C SER A 9 -19.77 39.45 13.57
N THR A 10 -20.14 38.59 14.51
CA THR A 10 -20.02 37.13 14.34
C THR A 10 -20.85 36.56 13.20
N ALA A 11 -21.99 37.18 12.86
CA ALA A 11 -22.90 36.70 11.82
C ALA A 11 -22.38 36.90 10.38
N PRO A 12 -21.88 38.08 9.97
CA PRO A 12 -21.18 38.23 8.68
C PRO A 12 -19.97 37.31 8.53
N LEU A 13 -19.18 37.14 9.59
CA LEU A 13 -18.04 36.20 9.58
C LEU A 13 -18.48 34.76 9.37
N SER A 14 -19.58 34.32 10.01
CA SER A 14 -20.09 32.96 9.83
C SER A 14 -20.58 32.71 8.40
N GLU A 15 -21.25 33.68 7.78
CA GLU A 15 -21.73 33.54 6.39
C GLU A 15 -20.56 33.52 5.39
N ILE A 16 -19.53 34.34 5.58
CA ILE A 16 -18.32 34.31 4.74
C ILE A 16 -17.62 32.95 4.85
N ASN A 17 -17.42 32.44 6.07
CA ASN A 17 -16.81 31.14 6.28
C ASN A 17 -17.62 30.00 5.64
N LYS A 18 -18.95 30.08 5.72
CA LYS A 18 -19.85 29.11 5.08
C LYS A 18 -19.75 29.16 3.55
N ALA A 19 -19.71 30.36 2.96
CA ALA A 19 -19.53 30.53 1.52
C ALA A 19 -18.18 29.99 1.04
N LEU A 20 -17.10 30.24 1.79
CA LEU A 20 -15.77 29.70 1.48
C LEU A 20 -15.74 28.16 1.57
N GLY A 21 -16.31 27.59 2.63
CA GLY A 21 -16.43 26.13 2.75
C GLY A 21 -17.25 25.49 1.62
N ASN A 22 -18.28 26.19 1.13
CA ASN A 22 -19.02 25.72 -0.05
C ASN A 22 -18.17 25.73 -1.33
N ALA A 23 -17.31 26.73 -1.52
CA ALA A 23 -16.38 26.79 -2.66
C ALA A 23 -15.33 25.66 -2.59
N ASP A 24 -14.82 25.36 -1.40
CA ASP A 24 -13.91 24.23 -1.18
C ASP A 24 -14.59 22.90 -1.53
N ASN A 25 -15.83 22.69 -1.07
CA ASN A 25 -16.63 21.51 -1.40
C ASN A 25 -16.86 21.36 -2.90
N LEU A 26 -17.19 22.45 -3.60
CA LEU A 26 -17.34 22.43 -5.06
C LEU A 26 -16.03 22.06 -5.76
N THR A 27 -14.90 22.57 -5.27
CA THR A 27 -13.58 22.22 -5.79
C THR A 27 -13.30 20.73 -5.63
N HIS A 28 -13.60 20.14 -4.47
CA HIS A 28 -13.49 18.69 -4.26
C HIS A 28 -14.38 17.88 -5.21
N ILE A 29 -15.64 18.31 -5.43
CA ILE A 29 -16.57 17.63 -6.35
C ILE A 29 -16.03 17.65 -7.78
N ILE A 30 -15.43 18.76 -8.22
CA ILE A 30 -14.85 18.89 -9.56
C ILE A 30 -13.58 18.05 -9.70
N LEU A 31 -12.75 17.98 -8.65
CA LEU A 31 -11.50 17.23 -8.67
C LEU A 31 -11.68 15.72 -8.56
N ASN A 32 -12.71 15.27 -7.84
CA ASN A 32 -12.87 13.85 -7.51
C ASN A 32 -12.86 12.91 -8.74
N PRO A 33 -13.54 13.21 -9.87
CA PRO A 33 -13.45 12.39 -11.08
C PRO A 33 -12.03 12.33 -11.68
N ILE A 34 -11.29 13.44 -11.62
CA ILE A 34 -9.90 13.52 -12.11
C ILE A 34 -9.00 12.66 -11.22
N ILE A 35 -9.12 12.81 -9.90
CA ILE A 35 -8.34 12.04 -8.92
C ILE A 35 -8.65 10.54 -9.03
N THR A 36 -9.92 10.17 -9.21
CA THR A 36 -10.33 8.78 -9.42
C THR A 36 -9.69 8.21 -10.68
N SER A 37 -9.80 8.92 -11.81
CA SER A 37 -9.19 8.52 -13.08
C SER A 37 -7.65 8.39 -13.00
N ILE A 38 -6.98 9.30 -12.28
CA ILE A 38 -5.54 9.22 -12.02
C ILE A 38 -5.21 7.96 -11.22
N ASN A 39 -5.96 7.64 -10.17
CA ASN A 39 -5.74 6.45 -9.35
C ASN A 39 -5.98 5.15 -10.14
N ASP A 40 -7.03 5.09 -10.97
CA ASP A 40 -7.31 3.94 -11.83
C ASP A 40 -6.17 3.71 -12.83
N ALA A 41 -5.65 4.78 -13.44
CA ALA A 41 -4.51 4.70 -14.34
C ALA A 41 -3.22 4.27 -13.61
N ILE A 42 -2.98 4.77 -12.39
CA ILE A 42 -1.85 4.33 -11.54
C ILE A 42 -1.93 2.82 -11.29
N GLU A 43 -3.10 2.31 -10.86
CA GLU A 43 -3.26 0.88 -10.61
C GLU A 43 -3.10 0.06 -11.88
N SER A 44 -3.66 0.52 -13.01
CA SER A 44 -3.49 -0.14 -14.30
C SER A 44 -2.01 -0.25 -14.71
N ILE A 45 -1.21 0.80 -14.51
CA ILE A 45 0.22 0.77 -14.79
C ILE A 45 0.93 -0.19 -13.83
N ILE A 46 0.66 -0.10 -12.52
CA ILE A 46 1.28 -0.98 -11.51
C ILE A 46 0.93 -2.46 -11.75
N LEU A 47 -0.30 -2.77 -12.20
CA LEU A 47 -0.72 -4.13 -12.54
C LEU A 47 0.16 -4.76 -13.63
N THR A 48 0.73 -3.97 -14.54
CA THR A 48 1.66 -4.49 -15.56
C THR A 48 2.95 -5.05 -14.96
N MET A 49 3.28 -4.75 -13.68
CA MET A 49 4.40 -5.39 -12.99
C MET A 49 4.28 -6.92 -12.96
N HIS A 50 3.05 -7.46 -12.93
CA HIS A 50 2.81 -8.91 -12.93
C HIS A 50 3.11 -9.56 -14.29
N GLN A 51 3.39 -8.76 -15.31
CA GLN A 51 3.83 -9.22 -16.64
C GLN A 51 5.35 -9.21 -16.78
N GLU A 52 6.08 -8.62 -15.82
CA GLU A 52 7.54 -8.66 -15.82
C GLU A 52 8.08 -10.01 -15.33
N ASP A 53 9.17 -10.45 -15.94
CA ASP A 53 9.87 -11.65 -15.53
C ASP A 53 10.90 -11.33 -14.42
N PHE A 54 10.47 -11.46 -13.17
CA PHE A 54 11.33 -11.34 -11.99
C PHE A 54 12.16 -12.61 -11.69
N ASN A 55 12.07 -13.65 -12.51
CA ASN A 55 12.97 -14.80 -12.45
C ASN A 55 14.19 -14.65 -13.36
N LYS A 56 14.11 -13.78 -14.37
CA LYS A 56 15.20 -13.54 -15.30
C LYS A 56 16.41 -12.93 -14.60
N VAL A 57 17.57 -13.57 -14.75
CA VAL A 57 18.85 -13.02 -14.30
C VAL A 57 19.37 -12.06 -15.36
N GLU A 58 19.44 -10.78 -15.02
CA GLU A 58 20.02 -9.75 -15.89
C GLU A 58 21.38 -9.31 -15.35
N SER A 59 22.30 -8.97 -16.26
CA SER A 59 23.68 -8.61 -15.92
C SER A 59 23.79 -7.36 -15.04
N SER A 60 22.81 -6.45 -15.16
CA SER A 60 22.66 -5.26 -14.33
C SER A 60 21.18 -5.02 -14.08
N PRO A 61 20.72 -4.85 -12.84
CA PRO A 61 19.32 -4.62 -12.57
C PRO A 61 18.93 -3.21 -13.04
N ALA A 62 18.19 -3.14 -14.15
CA ALA A 62 17.61 -1.90 -14.65
C ALA A 62 16.26 -1.61 -13.96
N VAL A 63 15.86 -0.34 -13.96
CA VAL A 63 14.51 0.06 -13.53
C VAL A 63 13.48 -0.61 -14.44
N SER A 64 12.48 -1.21 -13.81
CA SER A 64 11.39 -1.92 -14.48
C SER A 64 10.58 -1.01 -15.41
N LEU A 65 10.01 -1.57 -16.48
CA LEU A 65 9.30 -0.81 -17.52
C LEU A 65 8.04 -0.14 -16.95
N TYR A 66 7.26 -0.87 -16.14
CA TYR A 66 6.08 -0.31 -15.48
C TYR A 66 6.43 0.90 -14.61
N MET A 67 7.60 0.87 -13.95
CA MET A 67 8.07 1.95 -13.10
C MET A 67 8.45 3.20 -13.90
N ARG A 68 9.08 3.03 -15.08
CA ARG A 68 9.36 4.15 -15.99
C ARG A 68 8.09 4.78 -16.55
N GLU A 69 7.11 3.95 -16.88
CA GLU A 69 5.79 4.40 -17.31
C GLU A 69 5.07 5.16 -16.20
N LEU A 70 5.11 4.63 -14.97
CA LEU A 70 4.51 5.26 -13.79
C LEU A 70 5.13 6.63 -13.51
N GLN A 71 6.46 6.73 -13.52
CA GLN A 71 7.18 8.01 -13.37
C GLN A 71 6.73 9.03 -14.43
N SER A 72 6.66 8.59 -15.69
CA SER A 72 6.25 9.45 -16.80
C SER A 72 4.79 9.89 -16.67
N PHE A 73 3.90 8.98 -16.26
CA PHE A 73 2.48 9.27 -16.06
C PHE A 73 2.26 10.25 -14.89
N LEU A 74 2.85 9.99 -13.73
CA LEU A 74 2.72 10.85 -12.55
C LEU A 74 3.26 12.25 -12.80
N GLY A 75 4.40 12.37 -13.50
CA GLY A 75 4.92 13.67 -13.93
C GLY A 75 3.95 14.44 -14.81
N ARG A 76 3.32 13.78 -15.80
CA ARG A 76 2.27 14.40 -16.63
C ARG A 76 1.02 14.74 -15.83
N ALA A 77 0.59 13.88 -14.91
CA ALA A 77 -0.59 14.12 -14.10
C ALA A 77 -0.42 15.34 -13.19
N ALA A 78 0.72 15.45 -12.53
CA ALA A 78 1.07 16.60 -11.71
C ALA A 78 1.06 17.90 -12.53
N LEU A 79 1.77 17.93 -13.67
CA LEU A 79 1.97 19.13 -14.46
C LEU A 79 0.75 19.54 -15.31
N ASN A 80 0.08 18.59 -15.94
CA ASN A 80 -0.93 18.87 -16.96
C ASN A 80 -2.36 18.75 -16.42
N TYR A 81 -2.60 17.93 -15.39
CA TYR A 81 -3.95 17.71 -14.86
C TYR A 81 -4.18 18.48 -13.56
N LEU A 82 -3.19 18.53 -12.65
CA LEU A 82 -3.39 19.10 -11.31
C LEU A 82 -2.85 20.53 -11.15
N ALA A 83 -1.66 20.83 -11.68
CA ALA A 83 -1.05 22.17 -11.56
C ALA A 83 -1.89 23.34 -12.13
N PRO A 84 -2.74 23.17 -13.18
CA PRO A 84 -3.54 24.28 -13.71
C PRO A 84 -4.59 24.84 -12.74
N PHE A 85 -4.95 24.12 -11.67
CA PHE A 85 -5.95 24.57 -10.72
C PHE A 85 -5.42 25.65 -9.77
N GLN A 86 -6.22 26.69 -9.50
CA GLN A 86 -5.80 27.86 -8.71
C GLN A 86 -5.86 27.64 -7.18
N HIS A 87 -6.72 26.73 -6.69
CA HIS A 87 -6.86 26.41 -5.27
C HIS A 87 -5.74 25.49 -4.77
N GLN A 88 -4.53 26.05 -4.64
CA GLN A 88 -3.29 25.30 -4.40
C GLN A 88 -3.31 24.44 -3.12
N GLN A 89 -4.08 24.80 -2.08
CA GLN A 89 -4.18 24.02 -0.85
C GLN A 89 -4.93 22.69 -1.06
N ILE A 90 -6.13 22.72 -1.65
CA ILE A 90 -6.92 21.52 -1.94
C ILE A 90 -6.18 20.61 -2.93
N ILE A 91 -5.53 21.21 -3.92
CA ILE A 91 -4.72 20.47 -4.90
C ILE A 91 -3.54 19.79 -4.21
N SER A 92 -2.82 20.50 -3.34
CA SER A 92 -1.70 19.91 -2.59
C SER A 92 -2.17 18.71 -1.76
N SER A 93 -3.29 18.83 -1.04
CA SER A 93 -3.87 17.72 -0.28
C SER A 93 -4.23 16.53 -1.20
N SER A 94 -4.86 16.80 -2.34
CA SER A 94 -5.22 15.76 -3.32
C SER A 94 -3.98 15.07 -3.92
N CYS A 95 -2.90 15.82 -4.19
CA CYS A 95 -1.65 15.26 -4.67
C CYS A 95 -1.02 14.31 -3.63
N ILE A 96 -1.04 14.68 -2.34
CA ILE A 96 -0.56 13.83 -1.24
C ILE A 96 -1.42 12.56 -1.11
N GLU A 97 -2.74 12.64 -1.30
CA GLU A 97 -3.62 11.47 -1.33
C GLU A 97 -3.29 10.52 -2.49
N VAL A 98 -3.12 11.06 -3.71
CA VAL A 98 -2.72 10.27 -4.89
C VAL A 98 -1.36 9.62 -4.70
N ALA A 99 -0.37 10.36 -4.19
CA ALA A 99 0.96 9.84 -3.93
C ALA A 99 0.95 8.73 -2.86
N SER A 100 0.17 8.91 -1.79
CA SER A 100 -0.01 7.90 -0.74
C SER A 100 -0.65 6.64 -1.31
N ARG A 101 -1.71 6.80 -2.11
CA ARG A 101 -2.41 5.70 -2.78
C ARG A 101 -1.50 4.94 -3.73
N CYS A 102 -0.67 5.64 -4.50
CA CYS A 102 0.33 5.05 -5.39
C CYS A 102 1.30 4.14 -4.64
N ILE A 103 1.81 4.58 -3.49
CA ILE A 103 2.70 3.78 -2.64
C ILE A 103 1.96 2.55 -2.09
N GLU A 104 0.74 2.70 -1.61
CA GLU A 104 -0.06 1.58 -1.08
C GLU A 104 -0.31 0.50 -2.13
N LEU A 105 -0.73 0.90 -3.34
CA LEU A 105 -0.91 0.01 -4.49
C LEU A 105 0.39 -0.68 -4.87
N PHE A 106 1.48 0.07 -4.94
CA PHE A 106 2.79 -0.47 -5.27
C PHE A 106 3.23 -1.53 -4.24
N LEU A 107 3.18 -1.24 -2.94
CA LEU A 107 3.55 -2.19 -1.88
C LEU A 107 2.70 -3.46 -1.93
N ARG A 108 1.39 -3.30 -2.15
CA ARG A 108 0.45 -4.40 -2.32
C ARG A 108 0.82 -5.29 -3.49
N HIS A 109 0.97 -4.72 -4.69
CA HIS A 109 1.25 -5.51 -5.89
C HIS A 109 2.66 -6.10 -5.88
N ALA A 110 3.66 -5.36 -5.38
CA ALA A 110 5.01 -5.87 -5.18
C ALA A 110 5.01 -7.12 -4.28
N SER A 111 4.17 -7.15 -3.25
CA SER A 111 3.99 -8.29 -2.33
C SER A 111 3.17 -9.45 -2.90
N LEU A 112 2.69 -9.34 -4.15
CA LEU A 112 1.91 -10.38 -4.84
C LEU A 112 2.62 -10.92 -6.08
N VAL A 113 3.73 -10.32 -6.50
CA VAL A 113 4.51 -10.76 -7.66
C VAL A 113 5.05 -12.17 -7.39
N ARG A 114 4.68 -13.11 -8.27
CA ARG A 114 5.19 -14.48 -8.27
C ARG A 114 5.25 -14.99 -9.71
N PRO A 115 6.25 -15.79 -10.07
CA PRO A 115 7.44 -16.16 -9.28
C PRO A 115 8.49 -15.04 -9.18
N VAL A 116 9.34 -15.07 -8.13
CA VAL A 116 10.42 -14.08 -7.92
C VAL A 116 11.72 -14.76 -7.46
N SER A 117 12.79 -14.56 -8.22
CA SER A 117 14.13 -15.05 -7.89
C SER A 117 14.85 -14.13 -6.87
N ALA A 118 16.03 -14.54 -6.38
CA ALA A 118 16.86 -13.66 -5.55
C ALA A 118 17.25 -12.35 -6.29
N ALA A 119 17.62 -12.45 -7.57
CA ALA A 119 17.89 -11.28 -8.41
C ALA A 119 16.63 -10.42 -8.61
N GLY A 120 15.46 -11.06 -8.76
CA GLY A 120 14.17 -10.39 -8.85
C GLY A 120 13.81 -9.58 -7.59
N ARG A 121 14.17 -10.07 -6.40
CA ARG A 121 13.97 -9.33 -5.14
C ARG A 121 14.84 -8.07 -5.08
N ILE A 122 16.08 -8.15 -5.55
CA ILE A 122 16.96 -6.97 -5.67
C ILE A 122 16.35 -5.97 -6.66
N LYS A 123 15.82 -6.45 -7.79
CA LYS A 123 15.11 -5.59 -8.77
C LYS A 123 13.88 -4.92 -8.15
N LEU A 124 13.05 -5.65 -7.41
CA LEU A 124 11.92 -5.08 -6.67
C LEU A 124 12.37 -4.04 -5.66
N ALA A 125 13.47 -4.28 -4.91
CA ALA A 125 14.02 -3.30 -3.97
C ALA A 125 14.51 -2.01 -4.67
N ILE A 126 15.07 -2.12 -5.88
CA ILE A 126 15.40 -0.98 -6.73
C ILE A 126 14.14 -0.23 -7.13
N ASP A 127 13.09 -0.92 -7.58
CA ASP A 127 11.80 -0.31 -7.91
C ASP A 127 11.17 0.38 -6.69
N MET A 128 11.29 -0.20 -5.48
CA MET A 128 10.83 0.44 -4.24
C MET A 128 11.60 1.73 -3.91
N LYS A 129 12.82 1.89 -4.41
CA LYS A 129 13.54 3.17 -4.33
C LYS A 129 13.03 4.14 -5.41
N GLN A 130 12.73 3.64 -6.60
CA GLN A 130 12.24 4.45 -7.72
C GLN A 130 10.82 4.99 -7.53
N ILE A 131 10.00 4.36 -6.68
CA ILE A 131 8.68 4.90 -6.33
C ILE A 131 8.79 6.27 -5.63
N GLU A 132 9.86 6.51 -4.86
CA GLU A 132 10.13 7.81 -4.22
C GLU A 132 10.30 8.90 -5.29
N THR A 133 11.06 8.59 -6.35
CA THR A 133 11.20 9.46 -7.52
C THR A 133 9.87 9.63 -8.25
N ALA A 134 9.10 8.55 -8.40
CA ALA A 134 7.84 8.55 -9.14
C ALA A 134 6.79 9.47 -8.52
N VAL A 135 6.66 9.46 -7.19
CA VAL A 135 5.69 10.31 -6.48
C VAL A 135 6.20 11.72 -6.19
N SER A 136 7.51 11.98 -6.37
CA SER A 136 8.10 13.30 -6.09
C SER A 136 7.41 14.48 -6.78
N PRO A 137 6.88 14.40 -8.02
CA PRO A 137 6.19 15.53 -8.65
C PRO A 137 4.88 15.93 -7.96
N LEU A 138 4.32 15.06 -7.13
CA LEU A 138 3.07 15.28 -6.39
C LEU A 138 3.30 15.86 -4.98
N CYS A 139 4.55 15.90 -4.49
CA CYS A 139 4.87 16.31 -3.14
C CYS A 139 5.86 17.46 -3.17
N LYS A 140 5.78 18.42 -2.24
CA LYS A 140 6.89 19.37 -2.05
C LYS A 140 8.05 18.67 -1.37
N GLN A 141 7.74 17.79 -0.43
CA GLN A 141 8.68 16.93 0.27
C GLN A 141 8.05 15.56 0.54
N LEU A 142 8.83 14.48 0.39
CA LEU A 142 8.33 13.12 0.65
C LEU A 142 7.90 12.89 2.11
N SER A 143 8.39 13.70 3.05
CA SER A 143 7.97 13.68 4.46
C SER A 143 6.49 14.02 4.66
N GLU A 144 5.86 14.75 3.73
CA GLU A 144 4.44 15.11 3.76
C GLU A 144 3.52 13.88 3.68
N LEU A 145 4.01 12.78 3.08
CA LEU A 145 3.32 11.49 3.00
C LEU A 145 3.27 10.75 4.35
N GLY A 146 3.95 11.26 5.38
CA GLY A 146 3.82 10.82 6.76
C GLY A 146 4.03 9.31 6.95
N ARG A 147 2.99 8.63 7.43
CA ARG A 147 3.04 7.19 7.77
C ARG A 147 3.30 6.32 6.54
N THR A 148 2.74 6.67 5.38
CA THR A 148 2.85 5.86 4.15
C THR A 148 4.28 5.85 3.62
N TYR A 149 4.98 6.99 3.68
CA TYR A 149 6.40 7.04 3.33
C TYR A 149 7.28 6.29 4.32
N ARG A 150 7.01 6.39 5.64
CA ARG A 150 7.72 5.57 6.63
C ARG A 150 7.51 4.08 6.40
N LEU A 151 6.28 3.64 6.09
CA LEU A 151 5.97 2.26 5.76
C LEU A 151 6.81 1.77 4.57
N LEU A 152 6.84 2.51 3.46
CA LEU A 152 7.68 2.17 2.31
C LEU A 152 9.15 1.97 2.70
N ARG A 153 9.71 2.93 3.44
CA ARG A 153 11.12 2.91 3.86
C ARG A 153 11.44 1.73 4.77
N SER A 154 10.55 1.41 5.70
CA SER A 154 10.71 0.29 6.64
C SER A 154 10.44 -1.06 6.00
N PHE A 155 9.60 -1.12 4.97
CA PHE A 155 9.25 -2.36 4.28
C PHE A 155 10.29 -2.77 3.24
N ARG A 156 10.96 -1.81 2.58
CA ARG A 156 11.95 -2.11 1.52
C ARG A 156 13.01 -3.14 1.92
N PRO A 157 13.69 -3.02 3.09
CA PRO A 157 14.67 -4.01 3.52
C PRO A 157 14.07 -5.40 3.68
N LEU A 158 12.80 -5.50 4.08
CA LEU A 158 12.14 -6.79 4.32
C LEU A 158 12.00 -7.64 3.07
N ILE A 159 12.06 -7.05 1.87
CA ILE A 159 12.02 -7.78 0.60
C ILE A 159 13.31 -8.57 0.37
N GLU A 160 14.44 -8.13 0.91
CA GLU A 160 15.75 -8.74 0.67
C GLU A 160 16.19 -9.68 1.82
N THR A 161 15.71 -9.43 3.05
CA THR A 161 16.04 -10.23 4.25
C THR A 161 15.43 -11.62 4.24
N SER A 162 15.91 -12.51 5.11
CA SER A 162 15.37 -13.88 5.20
C SER A 162 13.93 -13.89 5.74
N PRO A 163 13.12 -14.93 5.46
CA PRO A 163 11.79 -15.07 6.06
C PRO A 163 11.81 -15.03 7.60
N GLU A 164 12.84 -15.58 8.23
CA GLU A 164 13.03 -15.59 9.68
C GLU A 164 13.24 -14.15 10.21
N GLU A 165 14.10 -13.37 9.56
CA GLU A 165 14.34 -11.96 9.90
C GLU A 165 13.06 -11.11 9.72
N VAL A 166 12.22 -11.43 8.73
CA VAL A 166 10.91 -10.77 8.58
C VAL A 166 10.02 -11.06 9.79
N ALA A 167 9.99 -12.30 10.27
CA ALA A 167 9.15 -12.71 11.41
C ALA A 167 9.59 -12.11 12.76
N GLU A 168 10.85 -11.70 12.87
CA GLU A 168 11.45 -11.05 14.04
C GLU A 168 11.54 -9.52 13.90
N CYS A 169 10.94 -8.95 12.86
CA CYS A 169 10.94 -7.50 12.67
C CYS A 169 10.11 -6.79 13.75
N ASN A 170 10.77 -5.95 14.55
CA ASN A 170 10.13 -5.19 15.64
C ASN A 170 9.08 -4.16 15.17
N LEU A 171 9.02 -3.85 13.88
CA LEU A 171 8.06 -2.89 13.31
C LEU A 171 6.74 -3.53 12.90
N LEU A 172 6.61 -4.87 13.02
CA LEU A 172 5.37 -5.58 12.73
C LEU A 172 4.26 -5.15 13.70
N GLY A 173 3.06 -4.95 13.16
CA GLY A 173 1.89 -4.47 13.89
C GLY A 173 1.89 -2.97 14.14
N GLU A 174 3.04 -2.39 14.51
CA GLU A 174 3.15 -0.95 14.77
C GLU A 174 3.10 -0.12 13.48
N LEU A 175 4.10 -0.29 12.62
CA LEU A 175 4.22 0.44 11.35
C LEU A 175 3.86 -0.46 10.17
N ILE A 176 4.38 -1.69 10.16
CA ILE A 176 4.21 -2.66 9.08
C ILE A 176 3.07 -3.62 9.44
N PRO A 177 1.96 -3.63 8.67
CA PRO A 177 0.88 -4.58 8.90
C PRO A 177 1.37 -6.03 8.78
N HIS A 178 0.94 -6.91 9.68
CA HIS A 178 1.25 -8.34 9.64
C HIS A 178 0.76 -8.96 8.33
N SER A 179 -0.39 -8.51 7.84
CA SER A 179 -0.96 -8.94 6.56
C SER A 179 -0.04 -8.60 5.39
N LEU A 180 0.58 -7.42 5.38
CA LEU A 180 1.52 -7.00 4.34
C LEU A 180 2.83 -7.80 4.39
N ALA A 181 3.39 -7.99 5.58
CA ALA A 181 4.57 -8.83 5.78
C ALA A 181 4.29 -10.28 5.33
N LEU A 182 3.16 -10.84 5.72
CA LEU A 182 2.74 -12.19 5.34
C LEU A 182 2.51 -12.33 3.83
N MET A 183 1.87 -11.34 3.19
CA MET A 183 1.74 -11.28 1.72
C MET A 183 3.11 -11.35 1.04
N SER A 184 4.10 -10.58 1.54
CA SER A 184 5.46 -10.60 0.97
C SER A 184 6.16 -11.96 1.06
N LEU A 185 5.84 -12.78 2.07
CA LEU A 185 6.39 -14.13 2.18
C LEU A 185 5.77 -15.10 1.19
N PHE A 186 4.52 -14.87 0.72
CA PHE A 186 3.99 -15.65 -0.38
C PHE A 186 4.92 -15.51 -1.60
N ASN A 187 5.45 -14.34 -1.95
CA ASN A 187 6.39 -14.20 -3.08
C ASN A 187 7.56 -15.19 -3.07
N ARG A 188 7.99 -15.63 -1.88
CA ARG A 188 9.11 -16.54 -1.65
C ARG A 188 8.70 -17.99 -1.46
N ALA A 189 7.41 -18.23 -1.18
CA ALA A 189 6.89 -19.56 -0.99
C ALA A 189 6.84 -20.31 -2.33
N PRO A 190 6.91 -21.64 -2.32
CA PRO A 190 6.88 -22.43 -3.54
C PRO A 190 5.44 -22.50 -4.10
N PRO A 191 5.24 -22.93 -5.35
CA PRO A 191 3.92 -22.93 -6.00
C PRO A 191 2.86 -23.78 -5.29
N GLU A 192 3.28 -24.79 -4.50
CA GLU A 192 2.37 -25.62 -3.71
C GLU A 192 1.68 -24.85 -2.60
N ILE A 193 2.26 -23.72 -2.14
CA ILE A 193 1.61 -22.79 -1.23
C ILE A 193 0.92 -21.72 -2.10
N PRO A 194 -0.40 -21.84 -2.32
CA PRO A 194 -1.11 -20.95 -3.23
C PRO A 194 -1.10 -19.52 -2.68
N SER A 195 -0.98 -18.53 -3.56
CA SER A 195 -1.20 -17.13 -3.19
C SER A 195 -2.64 -16.93 -2.69
N PRO A 196 -2.91 -15.89 -1.89
CA PRO A 196 -4.26 -15.63 -1.37
C PRO A 196 -5.34 -15.56 -2.45
N HIS A 197 -5.06 -14.87 -3.56
CA HIS A 197 -5.98 -14.79 -4.70
C HIS A 197 -6.19 -16.16 -5.37
N GLN A 198 -5.16 -16.99 -5.49
CA GLN A 198 -5.27 -18.35 -6.04
C GLN A 198 -6.08 -19.26 -5.12
N SER A 199 -5.92 -19.13 -3.81
CA SER A 199 -6.71 -19.91 -2.84
C SER A 199 -8.22 -19.62 -2.99
N ALA A 200 -8.56 -18.34 -3.17
CA ALA A 200 -9.93 -17.83 -3.31
C ALA A 200 -10.49 -17.85 -4.75
N ASN A 201 -9.73 -18.36 -5.73
CA ASN A 201 -10.09 -18.33 -7.17
C ASN A 201 -10.37 -16.90 -7.70
N TRP A 202 -9.53 -15.95 -7.32
CA TRP A 202 -9.60 -14.54 -7.74
C TRP A 202 -8.44 -14.18 -8.66
N SER A 203 -8.65 -13.20 -9.53
CA SER A 203 -7.56 -12.49 -10.18
C SER A 203 -6.80 -11.62 -9.17
N VAL A 204 -5.57 -11.23 -9.51
CA VAL A 204 -4.79 -10.27 -8.71
C VAL A 204 -5.55 -8.94 -8.57
N ALA A 205 -6.19 -8.46 -9.64
CA ALA A 205 -7.01 -7.25 -9.63
C ALA A 205 -8.20 -7.37 -8.66
N ARG A 206 -8.89 -8.52 -8.64
CA ARG A 206 -10.00 -8.75 -7.70
C ARG A 206 -9.53 -8.78 -6.25
N LEU A 207 -8.35 -9.35 -5.96
CA LEU A 207 -7.75 -9.27 -4.62
C LEU A 207 -7.42 -7.82 -4.24
N SER A 208 -6.88 -7.03 -5.17
CA SER A 208 -6.59 -5.60 -4.92
C SER A 208 -7.86 -4.83 -4.54
N GLN A 209 -8.93 -4.98 -5.34
CA GLN A 209 -10.24 -4.38 -5.06
C GLN A 209 -10.80 -4.83 -3.70
N TRP A 210 -10.66 -6.12 -3.37
CA TRP A 210 -11.10 -6.63 -2.07
C TRP A 210 -10.34 -5.95 -0.91
N LEU A 211 -9.01 -5.78 -1.03
CA LEU A 211 -8.17 -5.13 -0.01
C LEU A 211 -8.53 -3.65 0.22
N ASP A 212 -9.09 -2.97 -0.79
CA ASP A 212 -9.60 -1.60 -0.65
C ASP A 212 -10.89 -1.52 0.15
N GLY A 213 -11.78 -2.50 -0.03
CA GLY A 213 -13.02 -2.63 0.74
C GLY A 213 -12.82 -3.14 2.17
N HIS A 214 -11.73 -3.85 2.44
CA HIS A 214 -11.47 -4.54 3.72
C HIS A 214 -10.20 -4.00 4.36
N ARG A 215 -10.34 -2.88 5.09
CA ARG A 215 -9.22 -2.21 5.79
C ARG A 215 -8.88 -2.85 7.14
N SER A 216 -9.75 -3.71 7.65
CA SER A 216 -9.53 -4.45 8.90
C SER A 216 -8.35 -5.41 8.76
N GLU A 217 -7.35 -5.26 9.64
CA GLU A 217 -6.21 -6.17 9.65
C GLU A 217 -6.64 -7.61 9.96
N LYS A 218 -7.68 -7.78 10.80
CA LYS A 218 -8.24 -9.08 11.13
C LYS A 218 -8.79 -9.79 9.90
N GLU A 219 -9.63 -9.12 9.11
CA GLU A 219 -10.22 -9.70 7.89
C GLU A 219 -9.14 -10.08 6.88
N ARG A 220 -8.11 -9.23 6.74
CA ARG A 220 -6.97 -9.53 5.87
C ARG A 220 -6.22 -10.77 6.34
N LEU A 221 -5.91 -10.88 7.62
CA LEU A 221 -5.23 -12.06 8.18
C LEU A 221 -6.09 -13.33 8.05
N GLU A 222 -7.41 -13.23 8.21
CA GLU A 222 -8.35 -14.35 8.00
C GLU A 222 -8.32 -14.84 6.54
N LEU A 223 -8.29 -13.92 5.56
CA LEU A 223 -8.11 -14.29 4.15
C LEU A 223 -6.78 -15.05 3.92
N LEU A 224 -5.68 -14.55 4.49
CA LEU A 224 -4.36 -15.16 4.36
C LEU A 224 -4.29 -16.54 5.06
N SER A 225 -4.96 -16.68 6.21
CA SER A 225 -5.12 -17.94 6.93
C SER A 225 -5.76 -19.01 6.05
N GLY A 226 -6.80 -18.66 5.28
CA GLY A 226 -7.43 -19.58 4.33
C GLY A 226 -6.47 -20.16 3.28
N ALA A 227 -5.51 -19.37 2.79
CA ALA A 227 -4.48 -19.85 1.86
C ALA A 227 -3.51 -20.84 2.51
N LEU A 228 -3.07 -20.55 3.74
CA LEU A 228 -2.19 -21.42 4.51
C LEU A 228 -2.87 -22.73 4.93
N GLN A 229 -4.15 -22.69 5.28
CA GLN A 229 -4.96 -23.87 5.58
C GLN A 229 -5.13 -24.77 4.36
N LYS A 230 -5.33 -24.20 3.16
CA LYS A 230 -5.42 -24.97 1.90
C LYS A 230 -4.12 -25.72 1.60
N TYR A 231 -2.96 -25.10 1.85
CA TYR A 231 -1.68 -25.80 1.77
C TYR A 231 -1.58 -26.93 2.81
N GLN A 232 -1.95 -26.65 4.06
CA GLN A 232 -1.93 -27.66 5.13
C GLN A 232 -2.76 -28.90 4.77
N GLN A 233 -3.95 -28.70 4.20
CA GLN A 233 -4.82 -29.77 3.74
C GLN A 233 -4.18 -30.57 2.59
N THR A 234 -3.55 -29.87 1.65
CA THR A 234 -2.82 -30.51 0.53
C THR A 234 -1.68 -31.42 1.03
N VAL A 235 -0.88 -30.94 1.99
CA VAL A 235 0.22 -31.72 2.59
C VAL A 235 -0.32 -32.98 3.28
N ARG A 236 -1.42 -32.85 4.04
CA ARG A 236 -2.10 -33.99 4.69
C ARG A 236 -2.65 -34.99 3.68
N GLN A 237 -3.31 -34.53 2.62
CA GLN A 237 -3.88 -35.41 1.59
C GLN A 237 -2.80 -36.16 0.80
N GLN A 238 -1.64 -35.54 0.60
CA GLN A 238 -0.49 -36.15 -0.07
C GLN A 238 0.36 -37.03 0.85
N ASN A 239 -0.01 -37.20 2.12
CA ASN A 239 0.76 -37.92 3.14
C ASN A 239 2.25 -37.49 3.18
N LYS A 240 2.50 -36.18 3.01
CA LYS A 240 3.86 -35.64 3.12
C LYS A 240 4.23 -35.48 4.58
N ASP A 241 5.42 -35.95 4.95
CA ASP A 241 5.89 -35.92 6.34
C ASP A 241 6.29 -34.53 6.82
N ASN A 242 6.63 -33.62 5.89
CA ASN A 242 7.18 -32.30 6.22
C ASN A 242 6.50 -31.16 5.44
N PHE A 243 6.26 -30.04 6.14
CA PHE A 243 5.90 -28.77 5.51
C PHE A 243 7.12 -28.11 4.87
N HIS A 244 6.90 -27.28 3.85
CA HIS A 244 7.95 -26.42 3.33
C HIS A 244 8.48 -25.47 4.43
N PRO A 245 9.80 -25.21 4.55
CA PRO A 245 10.38 -24.44 5.66
C PRO A 245 9.78 -23.05 5.89
N ILE A 246 9.26 -22.41 4.83
CA ILE A 246 8.61 -21.09 4.94
C ILE A 246 7.25 -21.13 5.64
N TYR A 247 6.55 -22.27 5.61
CA TYR A 247 5.20 -22.41 6.15
C TYR A 247 5.12 -22.11 7.65
N PRO A 248 5.93 -22.73 8.54
CA PRO A 248 5.89 -22.40 9.97
C PRO A 248 6.20 -20.93 10.26
N ILE A 249 7.04 -20.28 9.45
CA ILE A 249 7.37 -18.85 9.59
C ILE A 249 6.14 -18.00 9.25
N MET A 250 5.42 -18.34 8.18
CA MET A 250 4.17 -17.68 7.79
C MET A 250 3.08 -17.86 8.84
N ILE A 251 2.97 -19.04 9.46
CA ILE A 251 2.05 -19.30 10.57
C ILE A 251 2.42 -18.46 11.79
N ASN A 252 3.71 -18.37 12.14
CA ASN A 252 4.17 -17.53 13.26
C ASN A 252 3.77 -16.05 13.07
N ILE A 253 3.97 -15.47 11.88
CA ILE A 253 3.54 -14.08 11.59
C ILE A 253 2.02 -13.93 11.68
N LEU A 254 1.27 -14.92 11.19
CA LEU A 254 -0.19 -14.92 11.27
C LEU A 254 -0.68 -14.94 12.73
N GLU A 255 -0.12 -15.83 13.56
CA GLU A 255 -0.47 -15.97 14.97
C GLU A 255 -0.11 -14.70 15.77
N LYS A 256 1.13 -14.19 15.63
CA LYS A 256 1.55 -12.90 16.22
C LYS A 256 0.60 -11.77 15.82
N GLY A 257 0.16 -11.73 14.56
CA GLY A 257 -0.77 -10.72 14.06
C GLY A 257 -2.16 -10.80 14.70
N LEU A 258 -2.72 -12.00 14.83
CA LEU A 258 -4.01 -12.22 15.48
C LEU A 258 -3.95 -11.89 16.99
N GLU A 259 -2.87 -12.28 17.67
CA GLU A 259 -2.63 -11.92 19.07
C GLU A 259 -2.51 -10.41 19.27
N TYR A 260 -1.75 -9.72 18.41
CA TYR A 260 -1.59 -8.27 18.45
C TYR A 260 -2.94 -7.54 18.37
N ILE A 261 -3.83 -8.00 17.48
CA ILE A 261 -5.20 -7.45 17.34
C ILE A 261 -6.04 -7.69 18.61
N ASN A 262 -6.00 -8.91 19.15
CA ASN A 262 -6.77 -9.27 20.34
C ASN A 262 -6.34 -8.48 21.58
N ASN A 263 -5.03 -8.27 21.74
CA ASN A 263 -4.46 -7.49 22.84
C ASN A 263 -4.85 -6.02 22.75
N ASN A 264 -4.77 -5.42 21.56
CA ASN A 264 -5.18 -4.03 21.35
C ASN A 264 -6.67 -3.81 21.53
N THR A 265 -7.51 -4.75 21.09
CA THR A 265 -8.97 -4.71 21.31
C THR A 265 -9.30 -4.76 22.81
N SER A 266 -8.61 -5.63 23.56
CA SER A 266 -8.77 -5.76 25.01
C SER A 266 -8.29 -4.53 25.78
N ALA A 267 -7.22 -3.86 25.31
CA ALA A 267 -6.72 -2.62 25.89
C ALA A 267 -7.71 -1.45 25.69
N SER A 268 -8.33 -1.34 24.50
CA SER A 268 -9.35 -0.30 24.24
C SER A 268 -10.60 -0.45 25.12
N LEU A 269 -11.00 -1.68 25.44
CA LEU A 269 -12.14 -1.94 26.33
C LEU A 269 -11.84 -1.59 27.80
N LYS A 270 -10.59 -1.73 28.26
CA LYS A 270 -10.18 -1.39 29.63
C LYS A 270 -10.07 0.12 29.89
N ILE A 271 -9.93 0.94 28.85
CA ILE A 271 -9.85 2.42 28.99
C ILE A 271 -11.25 3.06 29.06
N GLN A 272 -12.31 2.30 28.73
CA GLN A 272 -13.69 2.78 28.71
C GLN A 272 -14.48 2.45 30.00
N ILE A 273 -13.83 1.87 31.02
CA ILE A 273 -14.39 1.57 32.36
C ILE A 273 -13.62 2.39 33.39
#